data_AF-A0A833W4T8-F1
#
_entry.id   AF-A0A833W4T8-F1
#
_cell.length_a   1.000
_cell.length_b   1.000
_cell.length_c   1.000
_cell.angle_alpha   90.00
_cell.angle_beta   90.00
_cell.angle_gamma   90.00
#
_symmetry.space_group_name_H-M   'P 1'
#
loop_
_entity.id
_entity.type
_entity.pdbx_description
1 polymer ?
#
loop_
_entity_poly.entity_id
_entity_poly.type
_entity_poly.pdbx_seq_one_letter_code
_entity_poly.pdbx_strand_id
1 'polypeptide(L)'
;MSALEAYSRATGFHFRIRSSVKVANCTDPSGTKIPVIFTYGFKNFRCVRGVTQPSRASGDREAHANYTGCEARLDAFVTLVSTSSEGKVWSLLVKNE
;
A
#
# COMPACT_ATOMS: atom_id res chain seq x y z
N MET A 1 0.28 6.46 -14.48
CA MET A 1 0.35 5.06 -14.03
C MET A 1 1.16 5.05 -12.75
N SER A 2 0.61 4.62 -11.63
CA SER A 2 1.30 4.65 -10.34
C SER A 2 2.41 3.59 -10.28
N ALA A 3 3.42 3.79 -9.43
CA ALA A 3 4.51 2.81 -9.26
C ALA A 3 3.97 1.42 -8.84
N LEU A 4 2.89 1.39 -8.06
CA LEU A 4 2.21 0.17 -7.65
C LEU A 4 1.51 -0.54 -8.83
N GLU A 5 0.89 0.21 -9.75
CA GLU A 5 0.28 -0.33 -10.97
C GLU A 5 1.33 -0.93 -11.90
N ALA A 6 2.48 -0.27 -12.07
CA ALA A 6 3.59 -0.78 -12.87
C ALA A 6 4.16 -2.08 -12.28
N TYR A 7 4.40 -2.11 -10.97
CA TYR A 7 4.85 -3.31 -10.26
C TYR A 7 3.84 -4.45 -10.35
N SER A 8 2.54 -4.13 -10.23
CA SER A 8 1.46 -5.12 -10.34
C SER A 8 1.39 -5.76 -11.72
N ARG A 9 1.59 -4.98 -12.80
CA ARG A 9 1.67 -5.53 -14.16
C ARG A 9 2.91 -6.39 -14.40
N ALA A 10 4.06 -5.98 -13.86
CA ALA A 10 5.32 -6.71 -14.06
C ALA A 10 5.36 -8.05 -13.30
N THR A 11 4.75 -8.12 -12.11
CA THR A 11 4.83 -9.29 -11.23
C THR A 11 3.55 -10.13 -11.20
N GLY A 12 2.43 -9.59 -11.68
CA GLY A 12 1.10 -10.20 -11.47
C GLY A 12 0.60 -10.09 -10.03
N PHE A 13 1.32 -9.43 -9.13
CA PHE A 13 0.88 -9.21 -7.75
C PHE A 13 -0.10 -8.04 -7.66
N HIS A 14 -1.23 -8.25 -7.00
CA HIS A 14 -2.19 -7.19 -6.73
C HIS A 14 -2.16 -6.81 -5.27
N PHE A 15 -2.12 -5.50 -4.99
CA PHE A 15 -2.18 -4.97 -3.64
C PHE A 15 -3.52 -4.28 -3.42
N ARG A 16 -4.23 -4.68 -2.36
CA ARG A 16 -5.47 -4.04 -1.92
C ARG A 16 -5.17 -3.23 -0.67
N ILE A 17 -5.68 -2.00 -0.64
CA ILE A 17 -5.71 -1.19 0.57
C ILE A 17 -6.69 -1.84 1.55
N ARG A 18 -6.20 -2.28 2.71
CA ARG A 18 -7.05 -2.83 3.77
C ARG A 18 -7.54 -1.77 4.73
N SER A 19 -6.65 -0.82 5.06
CA SER A 19 -6.94 0.27 5.99
C SER A 19 -6.22 1.53 5.53
N SER A 20 -6.83 2.67 5.84
CA SER A 20 -6.25 3.97 5.58
C SER A 20 -6.75 4.97 6.61
N VAL A 21 -5.86 5.81 7.12
CA VAL A 21 -6.21 6.90 8.04
C VAL A 21 -5.84 8.21 7.38
N LYS A 22 -6.82 9.13 7.33
CA LYS A 22 -6.61 10.49 6.83
C LYS A 22 -5.75 11.27 7.82
N VAL A 23 -4.95 12.20 7.30
CA VAL A 23 -4.09 13.07 8.14
C VAL A 23 -4.87 13.79 9.24
N ALA A 24 -6.11 14.24 8.96
CA ALA A 24 -6.96 14.88 9.96
C ALA A 24 -7.22 14.03 11.22
N ASN A 25 -7.11 12.70 11.10
CA ASN A 25 -7.34 11.74 12.18
C ASN A 25 -6.03 11.12 12.69
N CYS A 26 -4.87 11.58 12.21
CA CYS A 26 -3.58 11.12 12.69
C CYS A 26 -3.13 12.00 13.85
N THR A 27 -3.14 11.43 15.05
CA THR A 27 -2.57 12.06 16.25
C THR A 27 -1.11 11.65 16.35
N ASP A 28 -0.19 12.55 15.98
CA ASP A 28 1.24 12.33 16.21
C ASP A 28 1.54 12.45 17.73
N PRO A 29 2.23 11.48 18.36
CA PRO A 29 2.58 11.55 19.78
C PRO A 29 3.42 12.79 20.14
N SER A 30 4.13 13.37 19.17
CA SER A 30 4.91 14.60 19.38
C SER A 30 4.08 15.89 19.32
N GLY A 31 2.78 15.79 19.00
CA GLY A 31 1.88 16.93 18.82
C GLY A 31 2.08 17.68 17.50
N THR A 32 3.02 17.26 16.66
CA THR A 32 3.31 17.93 15.38
C THR A 32 2.27 17.52 14.33
N LYS A 33 1.54 18.51 13.79
CA LYS A 33 0.56 18.25 12.74
C LYS A 33 1.24 17.84 11.43
N ILE A 34 0.82 16.71 10.87
CA ILE A 34 1.25 16.28 9.54
C ILE A 34 0.77 17.32 8.51
N PRO A 35 1.63 17.75 7.56
CA PRO A 35 1.26 18.76 6.57
C PRO A 35 0.11 18.30 5.67
N VAL A 36 -0.75 19.25 5.28
CA VAL A 36 -1.94 19.01 4.46
C VAL A 36 -1.64 18.53 3.03
N ILE A 37 -0.37 18.60 2.60
CA ILE A 37 0.08 18.03 1.33
C ILE A 37 -0.12 16.51 1.30
N PHE A 38 -0.17 15.86 2.46
CA PHE A 38 -0.49 14.45 2.59
C PHE A 38 -1.99 14.27 2.86
N THR A 39 -2.69 13.53 1.98
CA THR A 39 -4.11 13.21 2.21
C THR A 39 -4.28 12.13 3.30
N TYR A 40 -3.37 11.16 3.33
CA TYR A 40 -3.40 10.03 4.25
C TYR A 40 -2.11 9.98 5.05
N GLY A 41 -2.23 9.87 6.38
CA GLY A 41 -1.08 9.67 7.26
C GLY A 41 -0.71 8.20 7.43
N PHE A 42 -1.64 7.28 7.12
CA PHE A 42 -1.39 5.84 7.13
C PHE A 42 -2.18 5.13 6.03
N LYS A 43 -1.56 4.13 5.40
CA LYS A 43 -2.20 3.14 4.53
C LYS A 43 -1.52 1.78 4.69
N ASN A 44 -2.33 0.74 4.84
CA ASN A 44 -1.87 -0.64 4.80
C ASN A 44 -2.26 -1.28 3.46
N PHE A 45 -1.28 -1.87 2.80
CA PHE A 45 -1.43 -2.61 1.56
C PHE A 45 -1.17 -4.08 1.84
N ARG A 46 -2.14 -4.92 1.48
CA ARG A 46 -1.94 -6.37 1.50
C ARG A 46 -1.92 -6.86 0.08
N CYS A 47 -0.97 -7.73 -0.19
CA CYS A 47 -1.10 -8.58 -1.36
C CYS A 47 -2.40 -9.37 -1.24
N VAL A 48 -3.20 -9.34 -2.30
CA VAL A 48 -4.46 -10.09 -2.38
C VAL A 48 -4.31 -11.16 -3.43
N ARG A 49 -5.01 -12.27 -3.16
CA ARG A 49 -5.29 -13.33 -4.13
C ARG A 49 -6.24 -12.78 -5.19
N GLY A 50 -5.71 -12.09 -6.19
CA GLY A 50 -6.49 -11.65 -7.34
C GLY A 50 -6.86 -12.87 -8.17
N VAL A 51 -8.15 -13.22 -8.21
CA VAL A 51 -8.66 -14.16 -9.20
C VAL A 51 -8.90 -13.33 -10.46
N THR A 52 -7.97 -13.36 -11.41
CA THR A 52 -8.24 -12.86 -12.76
C THR A 52 -9.22 -13.86 -13.39
N GLN A 53 -10.52 -13.61 -13.25
CA GLN A 53 -11.53 -14.44 -13.89
C GLN A 53 -11.75 -13.96 -15.32
N PRO A 54 -11.47 -14.78 -16.35
CA PRO A 54 -11.92 -14.49 -17.70
C PRO A 54 -13.46 -14.49 -17.77
N SER A 55 -13.99 -13.80 -18.78
CA SER A 55 -15.42 -13.66 -19.06
C SER A 55 -16.18 -15.01 -19.04
N ARG A 56 -17.40 -15.00 -18.50
CA ARG A 56 -18.23 -16.19 -18.15
C ARG A 56 -18.89 -16.91 -19.35
N ALA A 57 -18.21 -17.05 -20.49
CA ALA A 57 -18.87 -17.50 -21.72
C ALA A 57 -18.93 -19.02 -21.94
N SER A 58 -18.11 -19.83 -21.27
CA SER A 58 -18.01 -21.26 -21.57
C SER A 58 -17.76 -22.05 -20.29
N GLY A 59 -18.78 -22.78 -19.84
CA GLY A 59 -18.81 -23.49 -18.57
C GLY A 59 -17.87 -24.69 -18.50
N ASP A 60 -16.57 -24.44 -18.45
CA ASP A 60 -15.59 -25.40 -17.96
C ASP A 60 -14.62 -24.71 -16.98
N ARG A 61 -14.38 -25.36 -15.83
CA ARG A 61 -13.68 -24.74 -14.69
C ARG A 61 -12.33 -25.40 -14.47
N GLU A 62 -11.33 -24.99 -15.25
CA GLU A 62 -9.94 -25.17 -14.82
C GLU A 62 -9.60 -24.13 -13.75
N ALA A 63 -9.82 -24.51 -12.49
CA ALA A 63 -9.35 -23.74 -11.35
C ALA A 63 -7.85 -24.00 -11.17
N HIS A 64 -6.99 -23.34 -11.96
CA HIS A 64 -5.59 -23.25 -11.60
C HIS A 64 -5.47 -22.70 -10.17
N ALA A 65 -4.62 -23.31 -9.35
CA ALA A 65 -4.43 -22.89 -7.98
C ALA A 65 -4.01 -21.41 -7.96
N ASN A 66 -4.97 -20.55 -7.63
CA ASN A 66 -4.86 -19.09 -7.66
C ASN A 66 -3.87 -18.52 -6.61
N TYR A 67 -2.85 -19.27 -6.18
CA TYR A 67 -1.92 -18.85 -5.14
C TYR A 67 -0.66 -18.29 -5.79
N THR A 68 -0.50 -16.97 -5.75
CA THR A 68 0.69 -16.28 -6.24
C THR A 68 1.85 -16.31 -5.23
N GLY A 69 1.74 -16.99 -4.08
CA GLY A 69 2.82 -17.02 -3.08
C GLY A 69 3.07 -15.69 -2.37
N CYS A 70 2.24 -14.68 -2.63
CA CYS A 70 2.55 -13.32 -2.24
C CYS A 70 2.14 -13.05 -0.79
N GLU A 71 3.13 -13.10 0.10
CA GLU A 71 2.98 -12.79 1.52
C GLU A 71 3.30 -11.32 1.85
N ALA A 72 3.56 -10.50 0.83
CA ALA A 72 3.96 -9.10 0.99
C ALA A 72 2.86 -8.26 1.69
N ARG A 73 3.28 -7.57 2.75
CA ARG A 73 2.44 -6.72 3.59
C ARG A 73 3.17 -5.41 3.79
N LEU A 74 2.62 -4.33 3.25
CA LEU A 74 3.29 -3.03 3.28
C LEU A 74 2.48 -2.05 4.11
N ASP A 75 3.13 -1.49 5.12
CA ASP A 75 2.61 -0.35 5.88
C ASP A 75 3.30 0.93 5.41
N ALA A 76 2.51 1.84 4.87
CA ALA A 76 2.96 3.18 4.51
C ALA A 76 2.43 4.18 5.53
N PHE A 77 3.33 4.95 6.13
CA PHE A 77 2.94 6.02 7.06
C PHE A 77 3.79 7.26 6.87
N VAL A 78 3.18 8.41 7.14
CA VAL A 78 3.86 9.71 7.12
C VAL A 78 4.48 9.94 8.48
N THR A 79 5.78 10.19 8.51
CA THR A 79 6.53 10.41 9.75
C THR A 79 7.58 11.49 9.56
N LEU A 80 8.04 12.05 10.67
CA LEU A 80 9.07 13.06 10.70
C LEU A 80 10.43 12.37 10.91
N VAL A 81 11.27 12.39 9.89
CA VAL A 81 12.59 11.75 9.91
C VAL A 81 13.66 12.81 10.15
N SER A 82 14.60 12.53 11.03
CA SER A 82 15.79 13.36 11.22
C SER A 82 16.83 13.04 10.15
N THR A 83 17.16 14.02 9.32
CA THR A 83 18.20 14.00 8.30
C THR A 83 19.37 14.86 8.75
N SER A 84 20.60 14.39 8.51
CA SER A 84 21.83 15.11 8.89
C SER A 84 22.00 16.46 8.19
N SER A 85 21.41 16.65 7.00
CA SER A 85 21.55 17.85 6.18
C SER A 85 20.45 18.90 6.38
N GLU A 86 19.23 18.50 6.73
CA GLU A 86 18.03 19.36 6.70
C GLU A 86 17.24 19.37 8.02
N GLY A 87 17.76 18.74 9.07
CA GLY A 87 17.06 18.64 10.35
C GLY A 87 15.91 17.63 10.26
N LYS A 88 14.66 18.06 10.49
CA LYS A 88 13.50 17.16 10.52
C LYS A 88 12.62 17.34 9.28
N VAL A 89 12.48 16.29 8.47
CA VAL A 89 11.73 16.32 7.21
C VAL A 89 10.59 15.30 7.24
N TRP A 90 9.42 15.73 6.77
CA TRP A 90 8.26 14.84 6.61
C TRP A 90 8.49 13.88 5.45
N SER A 91 8.43 12.58 5.75
CA SER A 91 8.73 11.51 4.81
C SER A 91 7.63 10.45 4.82
N LEU A 92 7.42 9.81 3.67
CA LEU A 92 6.63 8.59 3.57
C LEU A 92 7.55 7.40 3.85
N LEU A 93 7.33 6.72 4.96
CA LEU A 93 8.04 5.49 5.28
C LEU A 93 7.19 4.30 4.87
N VAL A 94 7.79 3.34 4.15
CA VAL A 94 7.16 2.07 3.79
C VAL A 94 7.92 0.95 4.48
N LYS A 95 7.22 0.16 5.31
CA LYS A 95 7.77 -1.02 5.98
C LYS A 95 7.10 -2.29 5.47
N ASN A 96 7.88 -3.37 5.41
CA ASN A 96 7.31 -4.71 5.36
C ASN A 96 6.86 -5.09 6.77
N GLU A 97 5.63 -5.59 6.92
CA GLU A 97 5.10 -6.13 8.18
C GLU A 97 5.55 -7.57 8.41
#